data_AF-S8BXJ1-F1
#
_entry.id   AF-S8BXJ1-F1
#
_cell.length_a   1.000
_cell.length_b   1.000
_cell.length_c   1.000
_cell.angle_alpha   90.00
_cell.angle_beta   90.00
_cell.angle_gamma   90.00
#
_symmetry.space_group_name_H-M   'P 1'
#
loop_
_entity.id
_entity.type
_entity.pdbx_description
1 polymer ?
#
loop_
_entity_poly.entity_id
_entity_poly.type
_entity_poly.pdbx_seq_one_letter_code
_entity_poly.pdbx_strand_id
1 'polypeptide(L)'
;QFLFDSTKQALILKCGHTMHAECRDEMFSKNQYRCPICSKSVLDMSTSWEMLDQEIEATAMPREYRYEVQILCNDCNSTSTAMFHIVGHKCGRCGSYNTRLI
;
A
#
# COMPACT_ATOMS: atom_id res chain seq x y z
N GLN A 1 4.08 22.47 8.51
CA GLN A 1 4.94 23.21 7.58
C GLN A 1 4.39 23.02 6.18
N PHE A 2 4.25 24.09 5.39
CA PHE A 2 3.84 24.03 3.99
C PHE A 2 5.06 23.77 3.10
N LEU A 3 4.86 23.06 1.99
CA LEU A 3 5.93 22.60 1.08
C LEU A 3 6.70 23.77 0.42
N PHE A 4 6.04 24.92 0.24
CA PHE A 4 6.60 26.07 -0.47
C PHE A 4 7.27 27.11 0.43
N ASP A 5 7.11 26.98 1.76
CA ASP A 5 7.74 27.88 2.74
C ASP A 5 9.05 27.31 3.32
N SER A 6 9.43 26.10 2.90
CA SER A 6 10.60 25.41 3.42
C SER A 6 11.76 25.50 2.43
N THR A 7 12.95 25.86 2.92
CA THR A 7 14.21 25.78 2.15
C THR A 7 14.77 24.35 2.06
N LYS A 8 14.03 23.36 2.59
CA LYS A 8 14.45 21.96 2.64
C LYS A 8 14.33 21.30 1.27
N GLN A 9 15.27 20.39 0.97
CA GLN A 9 15.28 19.65 -0.28
C GLN A 9 13.98 18.87 -0.47
N ALA A 10 13.24 19.21 -1.52
CA ALA A 10 12.08 18.48 -1.97
C ALA A 10 12.49 17.36 -2.95
N LEU A 11 11.75 16.25 -2.89
CA LEU A 11 11.87 15.13 -3.81
C LEU A 11 10.51 14.77 -4.39
N ILE A 12 10.53 14.20 -5.59
CA ILE A 12 9.34 13.68 -6.27
C ILE A 12 9.25 12.19 -5.96
N LEU A 13 8.14 11.77 -5.34
CA LEU A 13 7.84 10.37 -5.05
C LEU A 13 7.47 9.63 -6.34
N LYS A 14 7.51 8.29 -6.35
CA LYS A 14 7.09 7.47 -7.50
C LYS A 14 5.66 7.76 -7.99
N CYS A 15 4.79 8.23 -7.10
CA CYS A 15 3.43 8.62 -7.44
C CYS A 15 3.30 10.02 -8.08
N GLY A 16 4.40 10.76 -8.24
CA GLY A 16 4.44 12.12 -8.78
C GLY A 16 4.26 13.24 -7.75
N HIS A 17 3.82 12.92 -6.53
CA HIS A 17 3.69 13.93 -5.47
C HIS A 17 5.04 14.29 -4.85
N THR A 18 5.17 15.55 -4.46
CA THR A 18 6.38 16.10 -3.86
C THR A 18 6.34 16.06 -2.33
N MET A 19 7.48 15.77 -1.71
CA MET A 19 7.68 15.70 -0.26
C MET A 19 9.10 16.16 0.08
N HIS A 20 9.33 16.71 1.28
CA HIS A 20 10.71 16.94 1.74
C HIS A 20 11.46 15.63 1.99
N ALA A 21 12.76 15.59 1.74
CA ALA A 21 13.61 14.43 2.02
C ALA A 21 13.50 13.98 3.48
N GLU A 22 13.62 14.92 4.41
CA GLU A 22 13.50 14.63 5.85
C GLU A 22 12.12 14.08 6.23
N CYS A 23 11.04 14.60 5.64
CA CYS A 23 9.69 14.11 5.91
C CYS A 23 9.50 12.69 5.36
N ARG A 24 10.11 12.36 4.21
CA ARG A 24 10.11 10.99 3.68
C ARG A 24 10.86 10.05 4.63
N ASP A 25 12.02 10.47 5.12
CA ASP A 25 12.85 9.64 5.98
C ASP A 25 12.18 9.43 7.36
N GLU A 26 11.50 10.44 7.90
CA GLU A 26 10.65 10.32 9.10
C GLU A 26 9.44 9.40 8.85
N MET A 27 8.84 9.47 7.66
CA MET A 27 7.74 8.58 7.28
C MET A 27 8.21 7.12 7.28
N PHE A 28 9.41 6.86 6.74
CA PHE A 28 10.00 5.52 6.69
C PHE A 28 10.41 5.00 8.07
N SER A 29 10.96 5.86 8.95
CA SER A 29 11.30 5.44 10.32
C SER A 29 10.08 5.02 11.14
N LYS A 30 8.88 5.48 10.75
CA LYS A 30 7.59 5.08 11.34
C LYS A 30 6.90 3.94 10.60
N ASN A 31 7.60 3.22 9.71
CA ASN A 31 7.03 2.17 8.85
C ASN A 31 5.83 2.63 8.01
N GLN A 32 5.79 3.91 7.62
CA GLN A 32 4.78 4.45 6.73
C GLN A 32 5.36 4.54 5.32
N TYR A 33 4.80 3.78 4.39
CA TYR A 33 5.31 3.67 3.01
C TYR A 33 4.29 4.12 1.96
N ARG A 34 3.19 4.71 2.41
CA ARG A 34 2.11 5.22 1.57
C ARG A 34 2.20 6.73 1.48
N CYS A 35 2.06 7.25 0.26
CA CYS A 35 1.99 8.68 0.04
C CYS A 35 0.79 9.26 0.81
N PRO A 36 0.97 10.29 1.66
CA PRO A 36 -0.14 10.86 2.44
C PRO A 36 -1.17 11.60 1.58
N ILE A 37 -0.85 11.88 0.31
CA ILE A 37 -1.74 12.63 -0.61
C ILE A 37 -2.62 11.68 -1.43
N CYS A 38 -2.09 10.54 -1.86
CA CYS A 38 -2.80 9.63 -2.78
C CYS A 38 -2.79 8.15 -2.36
N SER A 39 -2.22 7.83 -1.20
CA SER A 39 -2.12 6.49 -0.63
C SER A 39 -1.30 5.46 -1.41
N LYS A 40 -0.70 5.83 -2.55
CA LYS A 40 0.21 4.97 -3.33
C LYS A 40 1.46 4.59 -2.56
N SER A 41 1.93 3.37 -2.74
CA SER A 41 3.23 2.89 -2.25
C SER A 41 4.35 3.75 -2.87
N VAL A 42 5.24 4.28 -2.05
CA VAL A 42 6.31 5.19 -2.53
C VAL A 42 7.63 4.50 -2.84
N LEU A 43 7.78 3.24 -2.41
CA LEU A 43 8.94 2.39 -2.64
C LEU A 43 8.50 1.00 -3.15
N ASP A 44 9.46 0.16 -3.51
CA ASP A 44 9.16 -1.20 -3.93
C ASP A 44 8.82 -2.08 -2.71
N MET A 45 7.56 -2.49 -2.61
CA MET A 45 7.03 -3.29 -1.51
C MET A 45 6.99 -4.80 -1.84
N SER A 46 7.61 -5.24 -2.94
CA SER A 46 7.64 -6.63 -3.40
C SER A 46 7.93 -7.63 -2.29
N THR A 47 9.02 -7.46 -1.53
CA THR A 47 9.37 -8.32 -0.39
C THR A 47 8.28 -8.34 0.69
N SER A 48 7.67 -7.20 0.99
CA SER A 48 6.57 -7.16 1.97
C SER A 48 5.33 -7.89 1.46
N TRP A 49 5.03 -7.81 0.16
CA TRP A 49 3.93 -8.54 -0.46
C TRP A 49 4.17 -10.06 -0.45
N GLU A 50 5.41 -10.51 -0.70
CA GLU A 50 5.79 -11.92 -0.59
C GLU A 50 5.61 -12.45 0.84
N MET A 51 5.94 -11.66 1.86
CA MET A 51 5.68 -12.04 3.25
C MET A 51 4.18 -12.18 3.55
N LEU A 52 3.35 -11.31 3.00
CA LEU A 52 1.89 -11.42 3.14
C LEU A 52 1.34 -12.65 2.40
N ASP A 53 1.89 -12.99 1.23
CA ASP A 53 1.52 -14.21 0.51
C ASP A 53 1.76 -15.46 1.37
N GLN A 54 2.92 -15.55 2.00
CA GLN A 54 3.28 -16.67 2.89
C GLN A 54 2.37 -16.76 4.12
N GLU A 55 2.07 -15.61 4.75
CA GLU A 55 1.19 -15.57 5.92
C GLU A 55 -0.24 -15.99 5.59
N ILE A 56 -0.74 -15.60 4.40
CA ILE A 56 -2.06 -16.01 3.89
C ILE A 56 -2.10 -17.51 3.62
N GLU A 57 -1.04 -18.06 3.02
CA GLU A 57 -0.95 -19.51 2.78
C GLU A 57 -0.90 -20.30 4.09
N ALA A 58 -0.17 -19.80 5.09
CA ALA A 58 -0.07 -20.42 6.41
C ALA A 58 -1.37 -20.32 7.23
N THR A 59 -2.23 -19.33 6.95
CA THR A 59 -3.42 -19.03 7.76
C THR A 59 -4.71 -19.33 7.00
N ALA A 60 -5.15 -20.59 7.00
CA ALA A 60 -6.39 -20.96 6.33
C ALA A 60 -7.63 -20.30 6.98
N MET A 61 -8.41 -19.55 6.20
CA MET A 61 -9.65 -18.94 6.68
C MET A 61 -10.73 -19.99 7.03
N PRO A 62 -11.49 -19.80 8.14
CA PRO A 62 -12.67 -20.61 8.46
C PRO A 62 -13.71 -20.55 7.34
N ARG A 63 -14.53 -21.61 7.22
CA ARG A 63 -15.48 -21.75 6.10
C ARG A 63 -16.44 -20.57 5.95
N GLU A 64 -16.90 -20.00 7.07
CA GLU A 64 -17.80 -18.84 7.10
C GLU A 64 -17.19 -17.55 6.55
N TYR A 65 -15.86 -17.46 6.48
CA TYR A 65 -15.14 -16.30 5.97
C TYR A 65 -14.57 -16.52 4.55
N ARG A 66 -14.94 -17.62 3.88
CA ARG A 66 -14.52 -17.91 2.50
C ARG A 66 -15.50 -17.30 1.50
N TYR A 67 -15.56 -15.98 1.47
CA TYR A 67 -16.34 -15.23 0.50
C TYR A 67 -15.46 -14.23 -0.23
N GLU A 68 -15.94 -13.79 -1.39
CA GLU A 68 -15.27 -12.79 -2.21
C GLU A 68 -15.64 -11.38 -1.76
N VAL A 69 -14.67 -10.47 -1.82
CA VAL A 69 -14.84 -9.05 -1.56
C VAL A 69 -14.33 -8.23 -2.73
N GLN A 70 -14.97 -7.09 -2.96
CA GLN A 70 -14.47 -6.12 -3.94
C GLN A 70 -13.43 -5.23 -3.28
N ILE A 71 -12.36 -4.96 -4.01
CA ILE A 71 -11.25 -4.13 -3.57
C ILE A 71 -10.89 -3.08 -4.62
N LEU A 72 -10.43 -1.92 -4.15
CA LEU A 72 -9.72 -0.94 -4.95
C LEU A 72 -8.24 -0.95 -4.58
N CYS A 73 -7.36 -1.14 -5.56
CA CYS A 73 -5.92 -1.05 -5.37
C CYS A 73 -5.44 0.40 -5.45
N ASN A 74 -4.77 0.89 -4.41
CA ASN A 74 -4.24 2.25 -4.40
C ASN A 74 -3.05 2.41 -5.37
N ASP A 75 -2.31 1.33 -5.67
CA ASP A 75 -1.11 1.42 -6.52
C ASP A 75 -1.46 1.51 -8.01
N CYS A 76 -2.36 0.65 -8.50
CA CYS A 76 -2.77 0.60 -9.90
C CYS A 76 -4.15 1.21 -10.18
N ASN A 77 -4.83 1.74 -9.16
CA ASN A 77 -6.17 2.36 -9.24
C ASN A 77 -7.24 1.46 -9.88
N SER A 78 -7.02 0.15 -9.91
CA SER A 78 -7.95 -0.81 -10.50
C SER A 78 -8.81 -1.45 -9.42
N THR A 79 -10.08 -1.67 -9.75
CA THR A 79 -10.95 -2.52 -8.96
C THR A 79 -10.75 -3.98 -9.33
N SER A 80 -10.80 -4.87 -8.35
CA SER A 80 -10.74 -6.31 -8.56
C SER A 80 -11.50 -7.02 -7.44
N THR A 81 -11.75 -8.30 -7.62
CA THR A 81 -12.28 -9.18 -6.58
C THR A 81 -11.14 -9.96 -5.94
N ALA A 82 -11.20 -10.20 -4.63
CA ALA A 82 -10.28 -11.06 -3.90
C ALA A 82 -11.03 -11.90 -2.87
N MET A 83 -10.50 -13.06 -2.50
CA MET A 83 -11.02 -13.80 -1.35
C MET A 83 -10.75 -13.01 -0.08
N PHE A 84 -11.75 -12.92 0.80
CA PHE A 84 -11.59 -12.26 2.09
C PHE A 84 -10.53 -12.98 2.93
N HIS A 85 -9.58 -12.21 3.45
CA HIS A 85 -8.56 -12.70 4.37
C HIS A 85 -8.23 -11.63 5.41
N ILE A 86 -8.08 -12.04 6.67
CA ILE A 86 -7.82 -11.11 7.79
C ILE A 86 -6.49 -10.36 7.65
N VAL A 87 -5.50 -10.97 7.00
CA VAL A 87 -4.16 -10.41 6.78
C VAL A 87 -4.16 -9.33 5.70
N GLY A 88 -4.93 -9.50 4.63
CA GLY A 88 -4.94 -8.56 3.51
C GLY A 88 -5.49 -9.14 2.21
N HIS A 89 -5.69 -8.26 1.22
CA HIS A 89 -6.30 -8.62 -0.06
C HIS A 89 -5.36 -8.26 -1.21
N LYS A 90 -4.91 -9.27 -1.95
CA LYS A 90 -4.00 -9.09 -3.08
C LYS A 90 -4.73 -8.53 -4.29
N CYS A 91 -4.19 -7.49 -4.90
CA CYS A 91 -4.69 -7.01 -6.19
C CYS A 91 -4.32 -8.01 -7.30
N GLY A 92 -5.31 -8.55 -8.00
CA GLY A 92 -5.09 -9.47 -9.12
C GLY A 92 -4.38 -8.86 -10.34
N ARG A 93 -4.30 -7.52 -10.44
CA ARG A 93 -3.66 -6.83 -11.58
C ARG A 93 -2.18 -6.58 -11.39
N CYS A 94 -1.76 -6.13 -10.21
CA CYS A 94 -0.37 -5.73 -9.94
C CYS A 94 0.28 -6.46 -8.76
N GLY A 95 -0.44 -7.37 -8.09
CA GLY A 95 0.07 -8.13 -6.95
C GLY A 95 0.21 -7.34 -5.64
N SER A 96 -0.09 -6.04 -5.64
CA SER A 96 0.00 -5.20 -4.43
C SER A 96 -1.09 -5.53 -3.42
N TYR A 97 -0.75 -5.50 -2.14
CA TYR A 97 -1.70 -5.55 -1.02
C TYR A 97 -2.07 -4.16 -0.49
N ASN A 98 -1.63 -3.07 -1.13
CA ASN A 98 -2.08 -1.72 -0.82
C ASN A 98 -3.49 -1.49 -1.39
N THR A 99 -4.47 -2.15 -0.80
CA THR A 99 -5.86 -2.23 -1.26
C THR A 99 -6.82 -1.78 -0.17
N ARG A 100 -8.03 -1.38 -0.55
CA ARG A 100 -9.15 -1.10 0.37
C ARG A 100 -10.42 -1.78 -0.12
N LEU A 101 -11.27 -2.19 0.81
CA LEU A 101 -12.60 -2.70 0.50
C LEU A 101 -13.48 -1.58 -0.08
N ILE A 102 -14.38 -1.94 -0.98
CA ILE A 102 -15.39 -1.05 -1.56
C ILE A 102 -16.79 -1.57 -1.32
#